data_AF-A0A4V2BHX4-F1
#
_entry.id   AF-A0A4V2BHX4-F1
#
_cell.length_a   1.000
_cell.length_b   1.000
_cell.length_c   1.000
_cell.angle_alpha   90.00
_cell.angle_beta   90.00
_cell.angle_gamma   90.00
#
_symmetry.space_group_name_H-M   'P 1'
#
loop_
_entity.id
_entity.type
_entity.pdbx_description
1 polymer ?
#
loop_
_entity_poly.entity_id
_entity_poly.type
_entity_poly.pdbx_seq_one_letter_code
_entity_poly.pdbx_strand_id
1 'polypeptide(L)'
;MQGLNSKVILVLLALFGATALASDNFETDKYMLDMAAAPITSRSQVRIKIFPHDKDYKPQGIDLIKDRFSISSEGECTLSPAASDRAVATGDVVRKFSEHEFTSATPGSFLMRCAKPFKLTRSSGFSFTYNGSLYIRSLGPELEAVNIIDLKNYLRGVVPSEVYKNWPMETLKTQAVAARTYAVYHLVYARRFNSERAWDVDDTINYQAYTGTSLISEPTDHAIDSTDGQIITFRGNVIQAFYHADSGGQTEDALSVWSLAIPFTVSRPEAPDVEVTKNIWEKSFTLALLENELREGGYLEKGRTLKTVVVPVVGRSPSGRVKSMALVDNTGQHKAFPLSLFRKVVGQLPSPLFTMDKDPKNNRMILIRGVGFGHGVGMSQQGAAALAGQKSWDYKQILGYYYLNTTLCSLDAGSEGMPDCKSQRLAQINAGR
;
A
#
# COMPACT_ATOMS: atom_id res chain seq x y z
N MET A 1 -17.94 37.37 31.44
CA MET A 1 -17.31 36.26 32.18
C MET A 1 -15.80 36.45 32.15
N GLN A 2 -15.29 37.00 33.24
CA GLN A 2 -13.86 37.16 33.53
C GLN A 2 -13.21 35.78 33.74
N GLY A 3 -11.92 35.68 33.42
CA GLY A 3 -11.07 34.60 33.93
C GLY A 3 -10.73 33.48 32.95
N LEU A 4 -10.04 33.78 31.84
CA LEU A 4 -9.11 32.81 31.26
C LEU A 4 -7.68 33.24 31.55
N ASN A 5 -7.01 32.43 32.36
CA ASN A 5 -5.69 32.63 32.90
C ASN A 5 -4.66 32.61 31.75
N SER A 6 -3.90 33.70 31.56
CA SER A 6 -2.87 33.89 30.51
C SER A 6 -1.67 32.92 30.61
N LYS A 7 -1.74 31.89 31.46
CA LYS A 7 -0.74 30.83 31.58
C LYS A 7 -1.03 29.60 30.71
N VAL A 8 -2.22 29.48 30.10
CA VAL A 8 -2.56 28.36 29.20
C VAL A 8 -2.04 28.59 27.76
N ILE A 9 -1.75 29.83 27.39
CA ILE A 9 -1.24 30.17 26.05
C ILE A 9 0.29 30.01 25.95
N LEU A 10 1.02 30.00 27.07
CA LEU A 10 2.48 29.97 27.07
C LEU A 10 3.14 28.57 27.20
N VAL A 11 2.38 27.49 27.39
CA VAL A 11 2.94 26.12 27.49
C VAL A 11 2.94 25.38 26.15
N LEU A 12 2.27 25.92 25.11
CA LEU A 12 2.23 25.32 23.77
C LEU A 12 3.49 25.60 22.92
N LEU A 13 4.35 26.53 23.32
CA LEU A 13 5.54 26.93 22.55
C LEU A 13 6.87 26.36 23.08
N ALA A 14 6.90 25.72 24.25
CA ALA A 14 8.14 25.26 24.88
C ALA A 14 8.49 23.77 24.64
N LEU A 15 7.64 23.01 23.94
CA LEU A 15 7.89 21.59 23.61
C LEU A 15 8.35 21.35 22.16
N PHE A 16 8.45 22.41 21.35
CA PHE A 16 9.02 22.38 20.00
C PHE A 16 10.08 23.48 19.83
N GLY A 17 11.04 23.51 20.76
CA GLY A 17 12.28 24.26 20.58
C GLY A 17 13.28 23.45 19.75
N ALA A 18 13.03 23.36 18.45
CA ALA A 18 14.05 23.03 17.46
C ALA A 18 13.87 24.00 16.31
N THR A 19 14.83 24.92 16.19
CA THR A 19 15.01 25.82 15.06
C THR A 19 15.10 25.01 13.76
N ALA A 20 13.98 24.85 13.08
CA ALA A 20 13.98 24.50 11.66
C ALA A 20 14.40 25.76 10.90
N LEU A 21 15.71 25.96 10.76
CA LEU A 21 16.23 26.72 9.63
C LEU A 21 15.72 26.00 8.37
N ALA A 22 14.88 26.67 7.60
CA ALA A 22 14.43 26.21 6.31
C ALA A 22 15.65 26.01 5.41
N SER A 23 16.11 24.76 5.28
CA SER A 23 16.92 24.36 4.14
C SER A 23 15.95 23.99 3.04
N ASP A 24 15.95 24.76 1.95
CA ASP A 24 15.16 24.59 0.73
C ASP A 24 15.49 23.31 -0.09
N ASN A 25 16.00 22.27 0.55
CA ASN A 25 16.25 20.95 -0.05
C ASN A 25 15.57 19.87 0.80
N PHE A 26 14.24 19.78 0.71
CA PHE A 26 13.57 18.53 1.08
C PHE A 26 14.05 17.44 0.10
N GLU A 27 14.48 16.27 0.59
CA GLU A 27 14.91 15.12 -0.23
C GLU A 27 13.74 14.60 -1.11
N THR A 28 13.40 15.31 -2.18
CA THR A 28 12.37 14.91 -3.14
C THR A 28 12.85 13.76 -4.05
N ASP A 29 14.16 13.55 -4.14
CA ASP A 29 14.81 12.59 -5.04
C ASP A 29 14.56 11.12 -4.65
N LYS A 30 14.09 10.86 -3.42
CA LYS A 30 13.72 9.51 -2.99
C LYS A 30 12.35 9.05 -3.48
N TYR A 31 11.49 9.96 -3.94
CA TYR A 31 10.07 9.69 -4.25
C TYR A 31 9.69 9.94 -5.71
N MET A 32 10.67 10.33 -6.50
CA MET A 32 10.60 10.53 -7.93
C MET A 32 11.85 9.88 -8.50
N LEU A 33 11.66 8.83 -9.27
CA LEU A 33 12.79 8.06 -9.78
C LEU A 33 13.00 8.35 -11.26
N ASP A 34 14.24 8.71 -11.58
CA ASP A 34 14.69 8.78 -12.95
C ASP A 34 14.77 7.36 -13.52
N MET A 35 14.06 7.14 -14.62
CA MET A 35 14.02 5.86 -15.33
C MET A 35 15.27 5.62 -16.20
N ALA A 36 16.08 6.65 -16.47
CA ALA A 36 17.29 6.51 -17.28
C ALA A 36 18.33 5.55 -16.67
N ALA A 37 18.36 5.42 -15.34
CA ALA A 37 19.29 4.53 -14.63
C ALA A 37 18.86 3.05 -14.64
N ALA A 38 17.58 2.76 -14.92
CA ALA A 38 17.04 1.40 -14.96
C ALA A 38 15.80 1.37 -15.87
N PRO A 39 15.99 1.24 -17.21
CA PRO A 39 14.88 1.34 -18.15
C PRO A 39 13.84 0.25 -17.90
N ILE A 40 12.60 0.69 -17.66
CA ILE A 40 11.42 -0.17 -17.54
C ILE A 40 10.55 0.06 -18.77
N THR A 41 10.13 -1.04 -19.37
CA THR A 41 9.23 -1.09 -20.54
C THR A 41 7.97 -1.86 -20.18
N SER A 42 6.93 -1.80 -21.01
CA SER A 42 5.72 -2.64 -20.82
C SER A 42 6.01 -4.14 -20.77
N ARG A 43 7.14 -4.57 -21.34
CA ARG A 43 7.60 -5.97 -21.41
C ARG A 43 8.53 -6.37 -20.27
N SER A 44 8.84 -5.44 -19.37
CA SER A 44 9.72 -5.74 -18.24
C SER A 44 9.11 -6.80 -17.33
N GLN A 45 9.96 -7.72 -16.85
CA GLN A 45 9.55 -8.71 -15.85
C GLN A 45 9.43 -8.08 -14.48
N VAL A 46 8.42 -8.51 -13.74
CA VAL A 46 8.17 -8.24 -12.33
C VAL A 46 8.50 -9.52 -11.57
N ARG A 47 9.30 -9.41 -10.50
CA ARG A 47 9.62 -10.51 -9.58
C ARG A 47 8.85 -10.29 -8.27
N ILE A 48 7.82 -11.09 -8.03
CA ILE A 48 6.89 -10.95 -6.90
C ILE A 48 7.15 -12.04 -5.86
N LYS A 49 7.43 -11.67 -4.62
CA LYS A 49 7.43 -12.64 -3.50
C LYS A 49 6.00 -13.03 -3.11
N ILE A 50 5.64 -14.32 -3.20
CA ILE A 50 4.25 -14.83 -3.05
C ILE A 50 4.03 -15.83 -1.90
N PHE A 51 5.08 -16.16 -1.13
CA PHE A 51 5.06 -17.15 -0.04
C PHE A 51 6.34 -17.01 0.83
N PRO A 52 6.30 -16.93 2.17
CA PRO A 52 5.28 -16.37 3.09
C PRO A 52 5.91 -15.47 4.20
N HIS A 53 5.12 -14.57 4.77
CA HIS A 53 5.60 -13.38 5.51
C HIS A 53 5.83 -13.55 7.02
N ASP A 54 6.78 -12.82 7.62
CA ASP A 54 6.75 -12.43 9.06
C ASP A 54 6.25 -10.98 9.18
N LYS A 55 5.31 -10.78 10.11
CA LYS A 55 4.66 -9.58 10.66
C LYS A 55 4.01 -8.52 9.73
N ASP A 56 2.70 -8.42 9.93
CA ASP A 56 1.84 -7.21 9.86
C ASP A 56 1.20 -6.77 8.51
N TYR A 57 0.33 -7.67 8.00
CA TYR A 57 -0.99 -7.42 7.34
C TYR A 57 -1.13 -7.52 5.80
N LYS A 58 -2.36 -7.90 5.37
CA LYS A 58 -2.75 -8.72 4.19
C LYS A 58 -3.38 -7.93 3.03
N PRO A 59 -3.44 -8.54 1.82
CA PRO A 59 -4.60 -9.35 1.40
C PRO A 59 -4.17 -10.66 0.70
N GLN A 60 -4.43 -11.89 1.16
CA GLN A 60 -5.28 -12.38 2.24
C GLN A 60 -4.71 -13.72 2.76
N GLY A 61 -4.16 -13.74 3.99
CA GLY A 61 -3.64 -14.94 4.67
C GLY A 61 -2.14 -14.85 4.95
N ILE A 62 -1.71 -14.90 6.23
CA ILE A 62 -0.33 -15.27 6.55
C ILE A 62 -0.36 -16.79 6.58
N ASP A 63 0.42 -17.43 5.72
CA ASP A 63 0.72 -18.83 5.96
C ASP A 63 1.68 -18.90 7.14
N LEU A 64 1.22 -19.46 8.25
CA LEU A 64 2.05 -19.65 9.44
C LEU A 64 3.09 -20.76 9.21
N ILE A 65 2.85 -21.62 8.22
CA ILE A 65 3.74 -22.71 7.85
C ILE A 65 4.50 -22.26 6.60
N LYS A 66 5.76 -21.89 6.82
CA LYS A 66 6.61 -21.25 5.81
C LYS A 66 7.61 -22.19 5.16
N ASP A 67 7.71 -23.39 5.70
CA ASP A 67 8.68 -24.39 5.30
C ASP A 67 8.17 -25.24 4.14
N ARG A 68 6.90 -25.12 3.73
CA ARG A 68 6.32 -25.95 2.66
C ARG A 68 5.13 -25.33 1.93
N PHE A 69 4.96 -25.70 0.66
CA PHE A 69 3.77 -25.45 -0.14
C PHE A 69 3.64 -26.50 -1.25
N SER A 70 2.46 -26.64 -1.83
CA SER A 70 2.24 -27.51 -2.99
C SER A 70 1.94 -26.73 -4.27
N ILE A 71 2.39 -27.27 -5.39
CA ILE A 71 2.12 -26.78 -6.74
C ILE A 71 1.34 -27.84 -7.49
N SER A 72 0.31 -27.41 -8.22
CA SER A 72 -0.35 -28.23 -9.26
C SER A 72 -0.56 -27.44 -10.55
N SER A 73 -0.54 -28.12 -11.70
CA SER A 73 -0.86 -27.51 -13.00
C SER A 73 -1.53 -28.54 -13.91
N GLU A 74 -2.41 -28.06 -14.79
CA GLU A 74 -3.00 -28.88 -15.87
C GLU A 74 -1.96 -29.22 -16.96
N GLY A 75 -0.83 -28.50 -17.00
CA GLY A 75 0.28 -28.75 -17.92
C GLY A 75 1.50 -29.31 -17.21
N GLU A 76 2.42 -29.90 -17.98
CA GLU A 76 3.71 -30.35 -17.44
C GLU A 76 4.53 -29.15 -16.93
N CYS A 77 5.05 -29.29 -15.71
CA CYS A 77 6.02 -28.40 -15.11
C CYS A 77 7.41 -29.05 -15.12
N THR A 78 8.43 -28.23 -15.38
CA THR A 78 9.85 -28.59 -15.33
C THR A 78 10.54 -27.88 -14.18
N LEU A 79 11.42 -28.57 -13.47
CA LEU A 79 12.28 -28.02 -12.42
C LEU A 79 13.74 -28.08 -12.86
N SER A 80 14.44 -26.95 -12.80
CA SER A 80 15.89 -26.87 -13.03
C SER A 80 16.58 -26.25 -11.80
N PRO A 81 17.82 -26.66 -11.46
CA PRO A 81 18.65 -25.93 -10.50
C PRO A 81 18.80 -24.48 -10.93
N ALA A 82 18.88 -23.56 -9.97
CA ALA A 82 19.05 -22.14 -10.20
C ALA A 82 20.14 -21.54 -9.30
N ALA A 83 20.65 -20.37 -9.69
CA ALA A 83 21.55 -19.58 -8.85
C ALA A 83 20.83 -19.16 -7.56
N SER A 84 21.56 -19.02 -6.45
CA SER A 84 20.98 -18.73 -5.12
C SER A 84 20.54 -17.28 -4.92
N ASP A 85 21.14 -16.36 -5.69
CA ASP A 85 20.93 -14.91 -5.64
C ASP A 85 19.95 -14.41 -6.72
N ARG A 86 19.68 -15.22 -7.76
CA ARG A 86 18.87 -14.80 -8.91
C ARG A 86 18.16 -15.97 -9.58
N ALA A 87 17.03 -15.67 -10.22
CA ALA A 87 16.20 -16.64 -10.91
C ALA A 87 16.75 -17.05 -12.30
N VAL A 88 17.97 -17.57 -12.32
CA VAL A 88 18.66 -18.05 -13.53
C VAL A 88 18.94 -19.53 -13.36
N ALA A 89 18.47 -20.34 -14.32
CA ALA A 89 18.75 -21.77 -14.33
C ALA A 89 20.25 -22.02 -14.54
N THR A 90 20.83 -22.94 -13.78
CA THR A 90 22.28 -23.26 -13.80
C THR A 90 22.57 -24.65 -14.35
N GLY A 91 21.54 -25.44 -14.67
CA GLY A 91 21.68 -26.78 -15.23
C GLY A 91 20.39 -27.28 -15.86
N ASP A 92 20.43 -28.53 -16.31
CA ASP A 92 19.33 -29.18 -17.00
C ASP A 92 18.10 -29.42 -16.12
N VAL A 93 16.99 -29.78 -16.76
CA VAL A 93 15.76 -30.18 -16.06
C VAL A 93 16.03 -31.44 -15.24
N VAL A 94 15.87 -31.33 -13.93
CA VAL A 94 16.07 -32.44 -12.98
C VAL A 94 14.76 -33.17 -12.64
N ARG A 95 13.60 -32.53 -12.91
CA ARG A 95 12.29 -33.12 -12.64
C ARG A 95 11.23 -32.57 -13.59
N LYS A 96 10.31 -33.45 -13.99
CA LYS A 96 9.03 -33.11 -14.63
C LYS A 96 7.88 -33.56 -13.73
N PHE A 97 6.84 -32.76 -13.61
CA PHE A 97 5.68 -33.06 -12.75
C PHE A 97 4.44 -32.27 -13.15
N SER A 98 3.25 -32.78 -12.82
CA SER A 98 1.99 -32.01 -12.81
C SER A 98 1.64 -31.53 -11.41
N GLU A 99 2.10 -32.24 -10.37
CA GLU A 99 1.95 -31.88 -8.96
C GLU A 99 3.25 -32.12 -8.20
N HIS A 100 3.61 -31.21 -7.29
CA HIS A 100 4.78 -31.37 -6.44
C HIS A 100 4.65 -30.57 -5.15
N GLU A 101 5.09 -31.16 -4.03
CA GLU A 101 5.26 -30.47 -2.76
C GLU A 101 6.72 -30.01 -2.62
N PHE A 102 6.90 -28.75 -2.25
CA PHE A 102 8.20 -28.17 -1.93
C PHE A 102 8.34 -28.05 -0.41
N THR A 103 9.52 -28.39 0.11
CA THR A 103 9.86 -28.24 1.53
C THR A 103 11.25 -27.59 1.71
N SER A 104 11.45 -26.81 2.78
CA SER A 104 12.74 -26.16 3.09
C SER A 104 13.86 -27.15 3.42
N ALA A 105 13.49 -28.41 3.69
CA ALA A 105 14.38 -29.53 3.95
C ALA A 105 15.24 -29.94 2.73
N THR A 106 14.83 -29.59 1.51
CA THR A 106 15.65 -29.80 0.32
C THR A 106 16.48 -28.53 0.07
N PRO A 107 17.78 -28.51 0.44
CA PRO A 107 18.61 -27.34 0.25
C PRO A 107 18.78 -27.04 -1.24
N GLY A 108 18.81 -25.76 -1.59
CA GLY A 108 19.07 -25.30 -2.94
C GLY A 108 18.13 -24.20 -3.42
N SER A 109 18.26 -23.90 -4.71
CA SER A 109 17.44 -22.93 -5.41
C SER A 109 17.04 -23.53 -6.76
N PHE A 110 15.79 -23.32 -7.14
CA PHE A 110 15.20 -23.95 -8.31
C PHE A 110 14.38 -22.95 -9.11
N LEU A 111 14.37 -23.13 -10.42
CA LEU A 111 13.50 -22.42 -11.33
C LEU A 111 12.50 -23.42 -11.93
N MET A 112 11.22 -23.16 -11.66
CA MET A 112 10.09 -23.93 -12.14
C MET A 112 9.41 -23.19 -13.30
N ARG A 113 9.10 -23.92 -14.36
CA ARG A 113 8.31 -23.44 -15.49
C ARG A 113 7.22 -24.45 -15.80
N CYS A 114 6.02 -23.97 -16.12
CA CYS A 114 4.89 -24.82 -16.48
C CYS A 114 4.34 -24.42 -17.84
N ALA A 115 3.85 -25.39 -18.62
CA ALA A 115 3.22 -25.14 -19.92
C ALA A 115 1.84 -24.46 -19.80
N LYS A 116 1.22 -24.54 -18.61
CA LYS A 116 -0.08 -23.96 -18.26
C LYS A 116 0.07 -23.19 -16.93
N PRO A 117 -0.91 -22.34 -16.57
CA PRO A 117 -0.93 -21.71 -15.24
C PRO A 117 -0.75 -22.76 -14.14
N PHE A 118 -0.07 -22.40 -13.05
CA PHE A 118 0.16 -23.28 -11.91
C PHE A 118 -0.55 -22.73 -10.67
N LYS A 119 -1.19 -23.60 -9.92
CA LYS A 119 -1.83 -23.30 -8.65
C LYS A 119 -0.84 -23.55 -7.52
N LEU A 120 -0.52 -22.51 -6.76
CA LEU A 120 0.21 -22.63 -5.50
C LEU A 120 -0.80 -22.73 -4.37
N THR A 121 -0.75 -23.85 -3.66
CA THR A 121 -1.56 -24.08 -2.46
C THR A 121 -0.67 -23.95 -1.24
N ARG A 122 -1.03 -22.98 -0.41
CA ARG A 122 -0.43 -22.70 0.89
C ARG A 122 -0.84 -23.79 1.88
N SER A 123 -0.01 -24.04 2.88
CA SER A 123 -0.30 -24.99 3.97
C SER A 123 -1.55 -24.62 4.77
N SER A 124 -1.84 -23.32 4.85
CA SER A 124 -3.11 -22.79 5.39
C SER A 124 -4.37 -23.15 4.56
N GLY A 125 -4.22 -23.78 3.41
CA GLY A 125 -5.32 -24.16 2.50
C GLY A 125 -5.70 -23.07 1.47
N PHE A 126 -5.21 -21.85 1.64
CA PHE A 126 -5.36 -20.81 0.62
C PHE A 126 -4.62 -21.18 -0.65
N SER A 127 -5.20 -20.86 -1.80
CA SER A 127 -4.55 -21.13 -3.07
C SER A 127 -4.81 -20.03 -4.08
N PHE A 128 -3.78 -19.75 -4.87
CA PHE A 128 -3.83 -18.80 -5.97
C PHE A 128 -3.20 -19.44 -7.19
N THR A 129 -3.71 -19.09 -8.36
CA THR A 129 -3.19 -19.55 -9.65
C THR A 129 -2.26 -18.48 -10.20
N TYR A 130 -1.15 -18.86 -10.79
CA TYR A 130 -0.13 -17.96 -11.30
C TYR A 130 0.28 -18.34 -12.72
N ASN A 131 0.72 -17.34 -13.45
CA ASN A 131 1.37 -17.48 -14.75
C ASN A 131 2.87 -17.17 -14.65
N GLY A 132 3.60 -17.46 -15.72
CA GLY A 132 5.04 -17.23 -15.78
C GLY A 132 5.84 -18.35 -15.12
N SER A 133 6.95 -17.99 -14.48
CA SER A 133 7.82 -18.95 -13.78
C SER A 133 7.83 -18.72 -12.28
N LEU A 134 8.27 -19.74 -11.53
CA LEU A 134 8.43 -19.67 -10.08
C LEU A 134 9.88 -19.97 -9.72
N TYR A 135 10.55 -19.00 -9.11
CA TYR A 135 11.85 -19.19 -8.47
C TYR A 135 11.64 -19.53 -6.99
N ILE A 136 12.31 -20.58 -6.53
CA ILE A 136 12.13 -21.12 -5.17
C ILE A 136 13.51 -21.27 -4.57
N ARG A 137 13.72 -20.78 -3.35
CA ARG A 137 14.95 -21.06 -2.59
C ARG A 137 14.67 -21.36 -1.13
N SER A 138 15.48 -22.24 -0.55
CA SER A 138 15.50 -22.48 0.89
C SER A 138 16.35 -21.43 1.60
N LEU A 139 15.82 -20.84 2.68
CA LEU A 139 16.49 -19.86 3.54
C LEU A 139 16.58 -20.40 4.98
N GLY A 140 17.11 -21.61 5.13
CA GLY A 140 17.17 -22.31 6.41
C GLY A 140 15.82 -22.95 6.75
N PRO A 141 15.06 -22.46 7.75
CA PRO A 141 13.76 -23.06 8.09
C PRO A 141 12.63 -22.65 7.14
N GLU A 142 12.81 -21.62 6.31
CA GLU A 142 11.76 -21.07 5.45
C GLU A 142 12.02 -21.33 3.95
N LEU A 143 10.95 -21.36 3.15
CA LEU A 143 11.01 -21.25 1.70
C LEU A 143 10.70 -19.82 1.27
N GLU A 144 11.46 -19.30 0.32
CA GLU A 144 11.09 -18.10 -0.42
C GLU A 144 10.64 -18.49 -1.83
N ALA A 145 9.41 -18.10 -2.19
CA ALA A 145 8.86 -18.29 -3.51
C ALA A 145 8.65 -16.94 -4.22
N VAL A 146 9.23 -16.80 -5.42
CA VAL A 146 9.21 -15.59 -6.23
C VAL A 146 8.57 -15.92 -7.58
N ASN A 147 7.36 -15.41 -7.83
CA ASN A 147 6.73 -15.49 -9.13
C ASN A 147 7.33 -14.44 -10.08
N ILE A 148 7.62 -14.83 -11.31
CA ILE A 148 8.27 -13.99 -12.32
C ILE A 148 7.37 -13.96 -13.54
N ILE A 149 6.89 -12.77 -13.86
CA ILE A 149 5.86 -12.54 -14.87
C ILE A 149 6.08 -11.17 -15.53
N ASP A 150 5.61 -10.96 -16.75
CA ASP A 150 5.67 -9.62 -17.36
C ASP A 150 4.73 -8.62 -16.68
N LEU A 151 5.05 -7.34 -16.78
CA LEU A 151 4.32 -6.25 -16.13
C LEU A 151 2.83 -6.22 -16.49
N LYS A 152 2.48 -6.49 -17.76
CA LYS A 152 1.09 -6.53 -18.19
C LYS A 152 0.31 -7.63 -17.47
N ASN A 153 0.83 -8.85 -17.45
CA ASN A 153 0.20 -9.97 -16.76
C ASN A 153 0.25 -9.84 -15.24
N TYR A 154 1.24 -9.14 -14.67
CA TYR A 154 1.21 -8.73 -13.26
C TYR A 154 -0.02 -7.86 -12.97
N LEU A 155 -0.30 -6.85 -13.81
CA LEU A 155 -1.46 -5.97 -13.64
C LEU A 155 -2.80 -6.69 -13.75
N ARG A 156 -2.89 -7.76 -14.55
CA ARG A 156 -4.08 -8.62 -14.62
C ARG A 156 -4.38 -9.32 -13.29
N GLY A 157 -3.38 -9.47 -12.43
CA GLY A 157 -3.55 -9.96 -11.07
C GLY A 157 -3.69 -8.87 -10.01
N VAL A 158 -3.33 -7.62 -10.32
CA VAL A 158 -3.41 -6.48 -9.39
C VAL A 158 -4.73 -5.74 -9.51
N VAL A 159 -5.07 -5.27 -10.72
CA VAL A 159 -6.26 -4.42 -10.93
C VAL A 159 -7.54 -5.07 -10.38
N PRO A 160 -7.87 -6.33 -10.69
CA PRO A 160 -9.07 -6.95 -10.12
C PRO A 160 -8.95 -7.34 -8.64
N SER A 161 -7.75 -7.30 -8.06
CA SER A 161 -7.54 -7.44 -6.61
C SER A 161 -7.77 -6.14 -5.84
N GLU A 162 -7.68 -5.00 -6.52
CA GLU A 162 -7.75 -3.68 -5.91
C GLU A 162 -9.12 -3.02 -6.07
N VAL A 163 -9.83 -3.27 -7.18
CA VAL A 163 -11.13 -2.64 -7.48
C VAL A 163 -12.18 -3.64 -7.96
N TYR A 164 -13.45 -3.29 -7.79
CA TYR A 164 -14.55 -4.15 -8.26
C TYR A 164 -14.65 -4.11 -9.79
N LYS A 165 -14.65 -5.29 -10.41
CA LYS A 165 -14.69 -5.46 -11.88
C LYS A 165 -15.90 -4.85 -12.59
N ASN A 166 -16.99 -4.59 -11.88
CA ASN A 166 -18.23 -4.00 -12.42
C ASN A 166 -18.31 -2.48 -12.25
N TRP A 167 -17.25 -1.84 -11.73
CA TRP A 167 -17.16 -0.38 -11.69
C TRP A 167 -17.04 0.22 -13.10
N PRO A 168 -17.35 1.52 -13.26
CA PRO A 168 -17.25 2.20 -14.54
C PRO A 168 -15.88 1.98 -15.21
N MET A 169 -15.87 1.84 -16.54
CA MET A 169 -14.65 1.57 -17.31
C MET A 169 -13.55 2.61 -17.05
N GLU A 170 -13.91 3.89 -16.91
CA GLU A 170 -12.97 4.96 -16.62
C GLU A 170 -12.33 4.82 -15.22
N THR A 171 -13.04 4.24 -14.25
CA THR A 171 -12.46 3.85 -12.94
C THR A 171 -11.43 2.74 -13.09
N LEU A 172 -11.75 1.71 -13.88
CA LEU A 172 -10.84 0.58 -14.11
C LEU A 172 -9.57 1.04 -14.83
N LYS A 173 -9.69 1.93 -15.83
CA LYS A 173 -8.55 2.55 -16.51
C LYS A 173 -7.71 3.40 -15.56
N THR A 174 -8.37 4.20 -14.71
CA THR A 174 -7.69 5.00 -13.68
C THR A 174 -6.85 4.11 -12.76
N GLN A 175 -7.44 3.01 -12.26
CA GLN A 175 -6.73 2.05 -11.42
C GLN A 175 -5.59 1.35 -12.18
N ALA A 176 -5.79 0.97 -13.45
CA ALA A 176 -4.76 0.32 -14.26
C ALA A 176 -3.52 1.21 -14.44
N VAL A 177 -3.70 2.50 -14.74
CA VAL A 177 -2.60 3.47 -14.87
C VAL A 177 -1.91 3.72 -13.53
N ALA A 178 -2.67 3.92 -12.45
CA ALA A 178 -2.10 4.11 -11.11
C ALA A 178 -1.30 2.87 -10.67
N ALA A 179 -1.86 1.67 -10.86
CA ALA A 179 -1.21 0.42 -10.51
C ALA A 179 0.07 0.17 -11.33
N ARG A 180 0.04 0.42 -12.65
CA ARG A 180 1.21 0.32 -13.52
C ARG A 180 2.31 1.29 -13.08
N THR A 181 1.94 2.53 -12.79
CA THR A 181 2.88 3.55 -12.33
C THR A 181 3.54 3.14 -11.01
N TYR A 182 2.76 2.65 -10.06
CA TYR A 182 3.25 2.18 -8.77
C TYR A 182 4.20 0.98 -8.92
N ALA A 183 3.86 0.02 -9.78
CA ALA A 183 4.72 -1.13 -10.09
C ALA A 183 6.06 -0.67 -10.71
N VAL A 184 6.01 0.18 -11.73
CA VAL A 184 7.21 0.72 -12.41
C VAL A 184 8.11 1.44 -11.42
N TYR A 185 7.55 2.29 -10.56
CA TYR A 185 8.32 2.96 -9.51
C TYR A 185 9.08 1.97 -8.63
N HIS A 186 8.43 0.90 -8.14
CA HIS A 186 9.09 -0.08 -7.28
C HIS A 186 10.09 -0.96 -8.02
N LEU A 187 9.89 -1.21 -9.32
CA LEU A 187 10.88 -1.88 -10.16
C LEU A 187 12.15 -1.04 -10.29
N VAL A 188 12.02 0.26 -10.59
CA VAL A 188 13.17 1.18 -10.65
C VAL A 188 13.87 1.23 -9.30
N TYR A 189 13.11 1.38 -8.20
CA TYR A 189 13.65 1.43 -6.85
C TYR A 189 14.42 0.16 -6.50
N ALA A 190 13.79 -1.01 -6.67
CA ALA A 190 14.38 -2.28 -6.29
C ALA A 190 15.66 -2.58 -7.08
N ARG A 191 15.65 -2.30 -8.40
CA ARG A 191 16.81 -2.56 -9.27
C ARG A 191 17.98 -1.61 -9.01
N ARG A 192 17.71 -0.38 -8.57
CA ARG A 192 18.75 0.63 -8.29
C ARG A 192 19.31 0.53 -6.88
N PHE A 193 18.47 0.29 -5.88
CA PHE A 193 18.84 0.43 -4.47
C PHE A 193 18.81 -0.88 -3.68
N ASN A 194 18.10 -1.91 -4.16
CA ASN A 194 17.94 -3.19 -3.45
C ASN A 194 18.26 -4.40 -4.37
N SER A 195 19.32 -4.28 -5.18
CA SER A 195 19.69 -5.29 -6.19
C SER A 195 20.07 -6.66 -5.61
N GLU A 196 20.37 -6.73 -4.31
CA GLU A 196 20.68 -7.96 -3.59
C GLU A 196 19.46 -8.86 -3.37
N ARG A 197 18.24 -8.32 -3.50
CA ARG A 197 17.01 -9.11 -3.37
C ARG A 197 16.70 -9.87 -4.66
N ALA A 198 16.21 -11.10 -4.50
CA ALA A 198 15.74 -11.92 -5.61
C ALA A 198 14.39 -11.44 -6.22
N TRP A 199 13.73 -10.46 -5.57
CA TRP A 199 12.40 -9.97 -5.91
C TRP A 199 12.32 -8.43 -5.89
N ASP A 200 11.35 -7.87 -6.63
CA ASP A 200 11.10 -6.44 -6.80
C ASP A 200 10.02 -5.94 -5.83
N VAL A 201 8.91 -6.69 -5.75
CA VAL A 201 7.72 -6.39 -4.94
C VAL A 201 7.23 -7.66 -4.22
N ASP A 202 6.31 -7.53 -3.27
CA ASP A 202 5.60 -8.65 -2.67
C ASP A 202 4.09 -8.63 -3.01
N ASP A 203 3.38 -9.69 -2.63
CA ASP A 203 1.95 -9.89 -2.90
C ASP A 203 0.99 -9.24 -1.88
N THR A 204 1.51 -8.38 -0.99
CA THR A 204 0.74 -7.73 0.08
C THR A 204 0.44 -6.26 -0.22
N ILE A 205 -0.37 -5.64 0.66
CA ILE A 205 -0.64 -4.20 0.61
C ILE A 205 0.57 -3.32 0.91
N ASN A 206 1.72 -3.89 1.29
CA ASN A 206 2.97 -3.12 1.37
C ASN A 206 3.38 -2.59 -0.01
N TYR A 207 2.99 -3.32 -1.06
CA TYR A 207 3.07 -2.86 -2.44
C TYR A 207 1.65 -2.76 -3.01
N GLN A 208 1.13 -3.86 -3.55
CA GLN A 208 -0.17 -3.94 -4.19
C GLN A 208 -0.74 -5.35 -4.00
N ALA A 209 -2.05 -5.44 -3.83
CA ALA A 209 -2.72 -6.74 -3.76
C ALA A 209 -2.48 -7.51 -5.07
N TYR A 210 -1.86 -8.69 -4.99
CA TYR A 210 -1.60 -9.54 -6.14
C TYR A 210 -2.09 -10.97 -5.89
N THR A 211 -3.08 -11.42 -6.69
CA THR A 211 -3.68 -12.75 -6.54
C THR A 211 -3.38 -13.67 -7.72
N GLY A 212 -2.29 -13.39 -8.44
CA GLY A 212 -1.95 -14.11 -9.66
C GLY A 212 -3.03 -13.96 -10.72
N THR A 213 -3.46 -15.07 -11.32
CA THR A 213 -4.51 -15.12 -12.33
C THR A 213 -5.90 -15.43 -11.75
N SER A 214 -6.04 -15.52 -10.42
CA SER A 214 -7.27 -16.02 -9.78
C SER A 214 -8.47 -15.07 -9.90
N LEU A 215 -8.23 -13.76 -10.07
CA LEU A 215 -9.29 -12.75 -10.18
C LEU A 215 -9.37 -12.10 -11.58
N ILE A 216 -8.73 -12.69 -12.59
CA ILE A 216 -8.76 -12.17 -13.96
C ILE A 216 -10.21 -11.98 -14.43
N SER A 217 -10.42 -10.86 -15.12
CA SER A 217 -11.73 -10.41 -15.55
C SER A 217 -11.61 -9.62 -16.86
N GLU A 218 -12.50 -9.87 -17.80
CA GLU A 218 -12.51 -9.19 -19.12
C GLU A 218 -12.61 -7.65 -18.99
N PRO A 219 -13.51 -7.06 -18.17
CA PRO A 219 -13.53 -5.61 -17.95
C PRO A 219 -12.20 -5.00 -17.49
N THR A 220 -11.49 -5.66 -16.58
CA THR A 220 -10.21 -5.17 -16.06
C THR A 220 -9.10 -5.38 -17.08
N ASP A 221 -9.12 -6.50 -17.81
CA ASP A 221 -8.18 -6.77 -18.91
C ASP A 221 -8.32 -5.69 -20.01
N HIS A 222 -9.56 -5.35 -20.40
CA HIS A 222 -9.81 -4.27 -21.36
C HIS A 222 -9.31 -2.91 -20.86
N ALA A 223 -9.46 -2.60 -19.57
CA ALA A 223 -8.91 -1.37 -18.99
C ALA A 223 -7.37 -1.35 -18.99
N ILE A 224 -6.74 -2.50 -18.69
CA ILE A 224 -5.28 -2.66 -18.74
C ILE A 224 -4.77 -2.47 -20.18
N ASP A 225 -5.44 -3.08 -21.16
CA ASP A 225 -5.09 -3.01 -22.58
C ASP A 225 -5.30 -1.61 -23.17
N SER A 226 -6.42 -0.96 -22.87
CA SER A 226 -6.73 0.39 -23.36
C SER A 226 -5.85 1.49 -22.76
N THR A 227 -5.07 1.17 -21.73
CA THR A 227 -4.10 2.05 -21.07
C THR A 227 -2.68 1.51 -21.16
N ASP A 228 -2.40 0.62 -22.12
CA ASP A 228 -1.11 -0.06 -22.20
C ASP A 228 0.06 0.94 -22.31
N GLY A 229 1.13 0.63 -21.58
CA GLY A 229 2.30 1.49 -21.44
C GLY A 229 2.08 2.83 -20.71
N GLN A 230 0.85 3.22 -20.35
CA GLN A 230 0.60 4.53 -19.74
C GLN A 230 0.96 4.57 -18.25
N ILE A 231 1.77 5.56 -17.88
CA ILE A 231 2.20 5.84 -16.50
C ILE A 231 2.10 7.33 -16.18
N ILE A 232 2.16 7.67 -14.89
CA ILE A 232 2.12 9.04 -14.39
C ILE A 232 3.54 9.48 -13.99
N THR A 233 3.94 10.67 -14.42
CA THR A 233 5.22 11.27 -14.05
C THR A 233 5.06 12.68 -13.49
N PHE A 234 6.04 13.11 -12.71
CA PHE A 234 6.20 14.49 -12.28
C PHE A 234 7.58 14.98 -12.74
N ARG A 235 7.60 16.02 -13.57
CA ARG A 235 8.84 16.55 -14.19
C ARG A 235 9.70 15.46 -14.85
N GLY A 236 9.06 14.50 -15.53
CA GLY A 236 9.72 13.39 -16.23
C GLY A 236 10.09 12.18 -15.37
N ASN A 237 9.99 12.28 -14.04
CA ASN A 237 10.29 11.17 -13.13
C ASN A 237 9.02 10.37 -12.80
N VAL A 238 9.11 9.04 -12.74
CA VAL A 238 7.97 8.20 -12.33
C VAL A 238 7.60 8.49 -10.88
N ILE A 239 6.30 8.65 -10.62
CA ILE A 239 5.81 8.90 -9.27
C ILE A 239 5.51 7.60 -8.54
N GLN A 240 5.57 7.62 -7.20
CA GLN A 240 4.91 6.60 -6.41
C GLN A 240 3.41 6.91 -6.35
N ALA A 241 2.63 6.32 -7.28
CA ALA A 241 1.20 6.59 -7.42
C ALA A 241 0.37 5.92 -6.31
N PHE A 242 0.39 6.51 -5.11
CA PHE A 242 -0.37 6.02 -3.96
C PHE A 242 -1.88 6.04 -4.19
N TYR A 243 -2.57 4.98 -3.79
CA TYR A 243 -4.02 4.89 -3.82
C TYR A 243 -4.55 4.11 -2.61
N HIS A 244 -5.82 4.31 -2.28
CA HIS A 244 -6.48 3.68 -1.16
C HIS A 244 -7.98 3.48 -1.44
N ALA A 245 -8.62 2.57 -0.70
CA ALA A 245 -10.02 2.22 -0.91
C ALA A 245 -10.97 3.41 -0.74
N ASP A 246 -10.89 4.10 0.40
CA ASP A 246 -11.85 5.14 0.75
C ASP A 246 -11.24 6.22 1.65
N SER A 247 -11.33 7.47 1.22
CA SER A 247 -10.75 8.61 1.92
C SER A 247 -11.55 9.06 3.14
N GLY A 248 -12.80 8.62 3.28
CA GLY A 248 -13.75 9.10 4.26
C GLY A 248 -14.29 10.52 3.98
N GLY A 249 -14.02 11.07 2.79
CA GLY A 249 -14.50 12.37 2.33
C GLY A 249 -13.40 13.39 2.03
N GLN A 250 -12.14 13.10 2.39
CA GLN A 250 -10.99 13.94 2.07
C GLN A 250 -9.71 13.11 2.04
N THR A 251 -8.91 13.25 1.00
CA THR A 251 -7.56 12.68 0.89
C THR A 251 -6.58 13.43 1.79
N GLU A 252 -5.42 12.85 2.04
CA GLU A 252 -4.41 13.34 2.97
C GLU A 252 -3.11 13.71 2.25
N ASP A 253 -2.40 14.67 2.81
CA ASP A 253 -1.04 14.99 2.40
C ASP A 253 -0.07 13.90 2.86
N ALA A 254 0.80 13.43 1.97
CA ALA A 254 1.89 12.50 2.31
C ALA A 254 2.76 13.00 3.48
N LEU A 255 2.91 14.32 3.63
CA LEU A 255 3.63 14.94 4.75
C LEU A 255 2.96 14.62 6.09
N SER A 256 1.63 14.58 6.12
CA SER A 256 0.87 14.30 7.35
C SER A 256 0.89 12.82 7.75
N VAL A 257 1.12 11.91 6.80
CA VAL A 257 1.12 10.46 7.06
C VAL A 257 2.53 9.90 7.25
N TRP A 258 3.47 10.33 6.39
CA TRP A 258 4.81 9.75 6.31
C TRP A 258 5.93 10.77 6.52
N SER A 259 5.59 12.04 6.81
CA SER A 259 6.57 13.14 6.90
C SER A 259 7.33 13.39 5.59
N LEU A 260 6.69 13.09 4.46
CA LEU A 260 7.27 13.22 3.11
C LEU A 260 6.59 14.34 2.33
N ALA A 261 7.36 15.33 1.87
CA ALA A 261 6.85 16.38 1.01
C ALA A 261 6.74 15.87 -0.43
N ILE A 262 5.57 15.34 -0.80
CA ILE A 262 5.29 14.81 -2.14
C ILE A 262 4.38 15.80 -2.89
N PRO A 263 4.92 16.53 -3.89
CA PRO A 263 4.23 17.70 -4.46
C PRO A 263 2.96 17.38 -5.26
N PHE A 264 2.76 16.11 -5.62
CA PHE A 264 1.62 15.65 -6.42
C PHE A 264 0.53 14.97 -5.58
N THR A 265 0.73 14.72 -4.28
CA THR A 265 -0.29 14.12 -3.39
C THR A 265 -0.70 15.12 -2.31
N VAL A 266 -1.44 16.16 -2.72
CA VAL A 266 -1.95 17.19 -1.80
C VAL A 266 -3.31 16.75 -1.26
N SER A 267 -3.58 17.01 0.02
CA SER A 267 -4.89 16.78 0.63
C SER A 267 -5.99 17.53 -0.15
N ARG A 268 -7.04 16.80 -0.56
CA ARG A 268 -8.21 17.36 -1.23
C ARG A 268 -9.51 16.71 -0.74
N PRO A 269 -10.59 17.48 -0.56
CA PRO A 269 -11.92 16.91 -0.40
C PRO A 269 -12.24 15.95 -1.54
N GLU A 270 -13.09 14.95 -1.29
CA GLU A 270 -13.81 14.31 -2.39
C GLU A 270 -14.60 15.37 -3.16
N ALA A 271 -14.77 15.18 -4.47
CA ALA A 271 -15.38 16.20 -5.31
C ALA A 271 -16.80 16.57 -4.82
N PRO A 272 -17.17 17.86 -4.81
CA PRO A 272 -18.49 18.31 -4.40
C PRO A 272 -19.56 17.73 -5.32
N ASP A 273 -20.77 17.58 -4.78
CA ASP A 273 -21.94 17.03 -5.49
C ASP A 273 -21.70 15.61 -6.06
N VAL A 274 -20.88 14.82 -5.37
CA VAL A 274 -20.66 13.40 -5.64
C VAL A 274 -20.91 12.62 -4.36
N GLU A 275 -21.79 11.63 -4.44
CA GLU A 275 -22.01 10.71 -3.33
C GLU A 275 -20.95 9.60 -3.35
N VAL A 276 -19.96 9.71 -2.48
CA VAL A 276 -18.93 8.68 -2.31
C VAL A 276 -19.38 7.68 -1.25
N THR A 277 -19.36 6.39 -1.57
CA THR A 277 -19.63 5.33 -0.59
C THR A 277 -18.54 5.32 0.49
N LYS A 278 -18.96 5.48 1.75
CA LYS A 278 -18.06 5.53 2.90
C LYS A 278 -18.11 4.25 3.70
N ASN A 279 -16.94 3.70 4.01
CA ASN A 279 -16.73 2.59 4.92
C ASN A 279 -16.75 3.12 6.34
N ILE A 280 -17.85 2.84 7.05
CA ILE A 280 -17.97 3.15 8.48
C ILE A 280 -17.57 1.90 9.26
N TRP A 281 -16.74 2.07 10.28
CA TRP A 281 -16.26 0.97 11.10
C TRP A 281 -16.27 1.33 12.58
N GLU A 282 -16.50 0.31 13.41
CA GLU A 282 -16.47 0.44 14.87
C GLU A 282 -15.51 -0.60 15.47
N LYS A 283 -14.78 -0.19 16.50
CA LYS A 283 -13.98 -1.06 17.35
C LYS A 283 -14.15 -0.64 18.80
N SER A 284 -13.81 -1.53 19.72
CA SER A 284 -13.76 -1.19 21.13
C SER A 284 -12.58 -1.85 21.81
N PHE A 285 -12.14 -1.24 22.92
CA PHE A 285 -11.12 -1.82 23.79
C PHE A 285 -11.35 -1.36 25.23
N THR A 286 -10.78 -2.08 26.18
CA THR A 286 -10.81 -1.67 27.59
C THR A 286 -9.56 -0.87 27.93
N LEU A 287 -9.69 0.14 28.79
CA LEU A 287 -8.55 0.90 29.29
C LEU A 287 -7.50 0.01 29.95
N ALA A 288 -7.87 -1.17 30.48
CA ALA A 288 -6.95 -2.10 31.11
C ALA A 288 -5.94 -2.69 30.11
N LEU A 289 -6.38 -3.02 28.89
CA LEU A 289 -5.48 -3.52 27.85
C LEU A 289 -4.44 -2.46 27.45
N LEU A 290 -4.89 -1.21 27.30
CA LEU A 290 -3.99 -0.09 26.99
C LEU A 290 -3.05 0.26 28.15
N GLU A 291 -3.51 0.17 29.40
CA GLU A 291 -2.67 0.35 30.57
C GLU A 291 -1.47 -0.62 30.59
N ASN A 292 -1.66 -1.88 30.19
CA ASN A 292 -0.58 -2.87 30.13
C ASN A 292 0.47 -2.48 29.09
N GLU A 293 0.05 -2.21 27.85
CA GLU A 293 0.96 -1.78 26.77
C GLU A 293 1.69 -0.47 27.10
N LEU A 294 1.01 0.49 27.73
CA LEU A 294 1.63 1.75 28.13
C LEU A 294 2.63 1.58 29.27
N ARG A 295 2.43 0.64 30.20
CA ARG A 295 3.40 0.33 31.25
C ARG A 295 4.64 -0.33 30.68
N GLU A 296 4.46 -1.33 29.83
CA GLU A 296 5.56 -2.00 29.13
C GLU A 296 6.36 -1.03 28.25
N GLY A 297 5.68 -0.06 27.63
CA GLY A 297 6.32 1.01 26.85
C GLY A 297 6.92 2.15 27.67
N GLY A 298 6.81 2.18 29.01
CA GLY A 298 7.33 3.25 29.86
C GLY A 298 6.53 4.58 29.83
N TYR A 299 5.29 4.53 29.35
CA TYR A 299 4.38 5.69 29.28
C TYR A 299 3.50 5.82 30.53
N LEU A 300 3.21 4.73 31.23
CA LEU A 300 2.41 4.75 32.45
C LEU A 300 3.22 4.21 33.64
N GLU A 301 3.30 4.98 34.72
CA GLU A 301 4.01 4.58 35.94
C GLU A 301 3.29 3.44 36.69
N LYS A 302 4.06 2.66 37.47
CA LYS A 302 3.52 1.60 38.33
C LYS A 302 2.56 2.21 39.37
N GLY A 303 1.38 1.61 39.51
CA GLY A 303 0.34 2.08 40.45
C GLY A 303 -0.59 3.16 39.91
N ARG A 304 -0.30 3.77 38.74
CA ARG A 304 -1.23 4.68 38.06
C ARG A 304 -2.20 3.92 37.15
N THR A 305 -3.39 4.48 36.97
CA THR A 305 -4.44 3.94 36.09
C THR A 305 -4.89 4.98 35.08
N LEU A 306 -5.43 4.55 33.94
CA LEU A 306 -5.97 5.47 32.95
C LEU A 306 -7.35 5.96 33.39
N LYS A 307 -7.51 7.30 33.38
CA LYS A 307 -8.81 7.94 33.44
C LYS A 307 -9.48 7.96 32.07
N THR A 308 -8.70 8.23 31.01
CA THR A 308 -9.14 8.21 29.61
C THR A 308 -7.94 8.28 28.64
N VAL A 309 -8.22 8.21 27.35
CA VAL A 309 -7.30 8.49 26.26
C VAL A 309 -7.90 9.58 25.38
N VAL A 310 -7.08 10.50 24.89
CA VAL A 310 -7.54 11.62 24.07
C VAL A 310 -6.67 11.78 22.83
N VAL A 311 -7.25 12.41 21.81
CA VAL A 311 -6.51 12.92 20.65
C VAL A 311 -6.44 14.43 20.81
N PRO A 312 -5.27 15.02 21.12
CA PRO A 312 -5.16 16.47 21.20
C PRO A 312 -5.41 17.09 19.82
N VAL A 313 -5.78 18.38 19.77
CA VAL A 313 -6.04 19.08 18.49
C VAL A 313 -4.82 18.99 17.56
N VAL A 314 -3.62 19.22 18.09
CA VAL A 314 -2.34 19.07 17.35
C VAL A 314 -2.04 17.62 16.93
N GLY A 315 -2.74 16.65 17.53
CA GLY A 315 -2.68 15.24 17.19
C GLY A 315 -3.54 14.86 15.99
N ARG A 316 -4.24 15.81 15.35
CA ARG A 316 -4.94 15.60 14.09
C ARG A 316 -4.25 16.29 12.91
N SER A 317 -4.35 15.68 11.74
CA SER A 317 -3.99 16.31 10.48
C SER A 317 -5.08 17.30 10.02
N PRO A 318 -4.83 18.12 8.99
CA PRO A 318 -5.85 19.00 8.41
C PRO A 318 -7.11 18.24 7.93
N SER A 319 -6.97 17.00 7.47
CA SER A 319 -8.11 16.16 7.08
C SER A 319 -8.80 15.46 8.28
N GLY A 320 -8.38 15.75 9.51
CA GLY A 320 -8.93 15.15 10.73
C GLY A 320 -8.38 13.78 11.11
N ARG A 321 -7.40 13.20 10.38
CA ARG A 321 -6.78 11.91 10.71
C ARG A 321 -5.92 12.00 11.97
N VAL A 322 -5.96 10.97 12.79
CA VAL A 322 -5.20 10.87 14.05
C VAL A 322 -3.72 10.58 13.76
N LYS A 323 -2.84 11.52 14.12
CA LYS A 323 -1.37 11.41 14.03
C LYS A 323 -0.73 11.04 15.37
N SER A 324 -1.27 11.54 16.47
CA SER A 324 -0.75 11.26 17.82
C SER A 324 -1.87 11.22 18.86
N MET A 325 -1.60 10.55 19.97
CA MET A 325 -2.54 10.35 21.06
C MET A 325 -1.87 10.71 22.39
N ALA A 326 -2.69 11.02 23.40
CA ALA A 326 -2.22 11.25 24.76
C ALA A 326 -3.07 10.48 25.76
N LEU A 327 -2.42 9.94 26.78
CA LEU A 327 -3.09 9.36 27.93
C LEU A 327 -3.46 10.47 28.92
N VAL A 328 -4.51 10.23 29.70
CA VAL A 328 -4.84 11.00 30.91
C VAL A 328 -4.96 10.01 32.06
N ASP A 329 -4.05 10.08 33.02
CA ASP A 329 -4.07 9.18 34.18
C ASP A 329 -5.05 9.65 35.28
N ASN A 330 -5.17 8.84 36.34
CA ASN A 330 -6.02 9.12 37.49
C ASN A 330 -5.59 10.33 38.33
N THR A 331 -4.35 10.83 38.15
CA THR A 331 -3.86 12.06 38.77
C THR A 331 -4.12 13.30 37.90
N GLY A 332 -4.57 13.10 36.67
CA GLY A 332 -4.78 14.17 35.68
C GLY A 332 -3.53 14.53 34.89
N GLN A 333 -2.44 13.76 34.98
CA GLN A 333 -1.27 13.99 34.15
C GLN A 333 -1.51 13.50 32.71
N HIS A 334 -0.94 14.26 31.77
CA HIS A 334 -1.01 13.99 30.35
C HIS A 334 0.34 13.53 29.82
N LYS A 335 0.37 12.47 29.00
CA LYS A 335 1.58 12.05 28.30
C LYS A 335 1.25 11.56 26.90
N ALA A 336 1.94 12.11 25.91
CA ALA A 336 1.83 11.66 24.52
C ALA A 336 2.45 10.26 24.38
N PHE A 337 1.87 9.43 23.52
CA PHE A 337 2.40 8.11 23.19
C PHE A 337 2.16 7.78 21.71
N PRO A 338 2.98 6.90 21.11
CA PRO A 338 2.89 6.60 19.70
C PRO A 338 1.70 5.70 19.37
N LEU A 339 1.11 5.89 18.18
CA LEU A 339 -0.01 5.09 17.67
C LEU A 339 0.34 3.60 17.52
N SER A 340 1.62 3.23 17.44
CA SER A 340 2.07 1.84 17.41
C SER A 340 1.69 1.06 18.67
N LEU A 341 1.79 1.66 19.87
CA LEU A 341 1.33 1.03 21.11
C LEU A 341 -0.19 0.87 21.13
N PHE A 342 -0.91 1.85 20.60
CA PHE A 342 -2.36 1.76 20.47
C PHE A 342 -2.77 0.57 19.58
N ARG A 343 -2.10 0.40 18.44
CA ARG A 343 -2.37 -0.69 17.48
C ARG A 343 -2.12 -2.08 18.05
N LYS A 344 -1.25 -2.24 19.05
CA LYS A 344 -1.11 -3.52 19.76
C LYS A 344 -2.37 -3.95 20.50
N VAL A 345 -3.15 -2.97 20.98
CA VAL A 345 -4.41 -3.22 21.71
C VAL A 345 -5.60 -3.41 20.76
N VAL A 346 -5.72 -2.52 19.77
CA VAL A 346 -6.92 -2.44 18.92
C VAL A 346 -6.78 -3.20 17.59
N GLY A 347 -5.59 -3.75 17.34
CA GLY A 347 -5.20 -4.36 16.07
C GLY A 347 -5.11 -3.33 14.94
N GLN A 348 -5.07 -3.82 13.70
CA GLN A 348 -5.04 -2.97 12.51
C GLN A 348 -6.31 -2.11 12.43
N LEU A 349 -6.15 -0.78 12.34
CA LEU A 349 -7.27 0.12 12.10
C LEU A 349 -7.55 0.21 10.59
N PRO A 350 -8.82 0.16 10.15
CA PRO A 350 -9.15 0.37 8.74
C PRO A 350 -8.68 1.73 8.22
N SER A 351 -8.78 2.79 9.02
CA SER A 351 -8.22 4.11 8.72
C SER A 351 -7.76 4.84 9.99
N PRO A 352 -6.91 5.88 9.89
CA PRO A 352 -6.62 6.77 11.01
C PRO A 352 -7.69 7.87 11.20
N LEU A 353 -8.78 7.87 10.43
CA LEU A 353 -9.86 8.86 10.55
C LEU A 353 -10.94 8.32 11.49
N PHE A 354 -10.79 8.61 12.78
CA PHE A 354 -11.73 8.15 13.81
C PHE A 354 -11.89 9.13 14.98
N THR A 355 -12.97 8.92 15.73
CA THR A 355 -13.24 9.49 17.05
C THR A 355 -13.22 8.39 18.11
N MET A 356 -13.06 8.79 19.37
CA MET A 356 -13.12 7.89 20.51
C MET A 356 -14.00 8.50 21.57
N ASP A 357 -14.89 7.68 22.13
CA ASP A 357 -15.80 8.07 23.19
C ASP A 357 -15.81 6.97 24.26
N LYS A 358 -16.11 7.35 25.51
CA LYS A 358 -16.36 6.35 26.55
C LYS A 358 -17.65 5.60 26.23
N ASP A 359 -17.65 4.29 26.46
CA ASP A 359 -18.88 3.53 26.38
C ASP A 359 -19.87 4.04 27.45
N PRO A 360 -21.12 4.39 27.09
CA PRO A 360 -22.10 4.92 28.03
C PRO A 360 -22.47 3.94 29.17
N LYS A 361 -22.33 2.64 28.94
CA LYS A 361 -22.65 1.55 29.87
C LYS A 361 -21.42 1.10 30.68
N ASN A 362 -20.21 1.31 30.15
CA ASN A 362 -18.96 0.95 30.83
C ASN A 362 -17.88 2.02 30.62
N ASN A 363 -17.67 2.87 31.63
CA ASN A 363 -16.68 3.96 31.56
C ASN A 363 -15.22 3.52 31.40
N ARG A 364 -14.93 2.21 31.54
CA ARG A 364 -13.63 1.59 31.29
C ARG A 364 -13.49 0.97 29.89
N MET A 365 -14.55 0.99 29.10
CA MET A 365 -14.54 0.64 27.69
C MET A 365 -14.53 1.92 26.85
N ILE A 366 -13.71 1.94 25.80
CA ILE A 366 -13.64 3.01 24.82
C ILE A 366 -14.18 2.48 23.50
N LEU A 367 -15.15 3.20 22.94
CA LEU A 367 -15.69 2.97 21.61
C LEU A 367 -14.92 3.83 20.62
N ILE A 368 -14.50 3.22 19.51
CA ILE A 368 -13.79 3.85 18.41
C ILE A 368 -14.71 3.81 17.20
N ARG A 369 -15.06 4.96 16.65
CA ARG A 369 -15.86 5.07 15.42
C ARG A 369 -15.04 5.76 14.37
N GLY A 370 -14.86 5.11 13.23
CA GLY A 370 -14.09 5.66 12.14
C GLY A 370 -14.79 5.52 10.80
N VAL A 371 -14.23 6.26 9.85
CA VAL A 371 -14.70 6.34 8.47
C VAL A 371 -13.50 6.23 7.54
N GLY A 372 -13.70 5.67 6.35
CA GLY A 372 -12.64 5.46 5.37
C GLY A 372 -11.92 4.13 5.55
N PHE A 373 -11.13 3.78 4.54
CA PHE A 373 -10.34 2.56 4.50
C PHE A 373 -9.03 2.81 3.74
N GLY A 374 -7.90 2.60 4.41
CA GLY A 374 -6.57 2.85 3.90
C GLY A 374 -5.94 4.15 4.43
N HIS A 375 -4.77 4.49 3.88
CA HIS A 375 -3.92 5.57 4.41
C HIS A 375 -4.42 6.97 4.04
N GLY A 376 -5.21 7.12 2.98
CA GLY A 376 -5.83 8.40 2.59
C GLY A 376 -5.04 9.24 1.61
N VAL A 377 -3.82 8.85 1.23
CA VAL A 377 -2.93 9.64 0.35
C VAL A 377 -3.18 9.27 -1.11
N GLY A 378 -3.07 10.25 -2.01
CA GLY A 378 -3.24 10.06 -3.45
C GLY A 378 -4.68 9.76 -3.84
N MET A 379 -4.90 8.74 -4.67
CA MET A 379 -6.21 8.47 -5.26
C MET A 379 -7.14 7.67 -4.33
N SER A 380 -8.37 8.15 -4.13
CA SER A 380 -9.45 7.35 -3.54
C SER A 380 -10.12 6.50 -4.62
N GLN A 381 -10.19 5.18 -4.41
CA GLN A 381 -10.84 4.25 -5.33
C GLN A 381 -12.36 4.47 -5.39
N GLN A 382 -13.00 4.62 -4.23
CA GLN A 382 -14.43 4.98 -4.16
C GLN A 382 -14.71 6.35 -4.77
N GLY A 383 -13.84 7.34 -4.52
CA GLY A 383 -13.97 8.66 -5.12
C GLY A 383 -13.80 8.64 -6.65
N ALA A 384 -12.84 7.89 -7.17
CA ALA A 384 -12.66 7.67 -8.60
C ALA A 384 -13.90 6.99 -9.24
N ALA A 385 -14.45 5.98 -8.57
CA ALA A 385 -15.68 5.30 -9.01
C ALA A 385 -16.87 6.26 -9.11
N ALA A 386 -17.02 7.13 -8.11
CA ALA A 386 -18.10 8.08 -8.05
C ALA A 386 -17.95 9.21 -9.10
N LEU A 387 -16.73 9.70 -9.33
CA LEU A 387 -16.42 10.66 -10.40
C LEU A 387 -16.75 10.11 -11.79
N ALA A 388 -16.31 8.87 -12.08
CA ALA A 388 -16.63 8.23 -13.35
C ALA A 388 -18.14 7.96 -13.51
N GLY A 389 -18.79 7.48 -12.45
CA GLY A 389 -20.20 7.08 -12.51
C GLY A 389 -21.20 8.24 -12.48
N GLN A 390 -20.91 9.31 -11.73
CA GLN A 390 -21.86 10.41 -11.48
C GLN A 390 -21.52 11.69 -12.23
N LYS A 391 -20.24 11.92 -12.57
CA LYS A 391 -19.80 13.10 -13.35
C LYS A 391 -19.33 12.75 -14.75
N SER A 392 -19.31 11.46 -15.11
CA SER A 392 -18.81 10.98 -16.41
C SER A 392 -17.39 11.44 -16.73
N TRP A 393 -16.56 11.62 -15.69
CA TRP A 393 -15.16 11.98 -15.89
C TRP A 393 -14.40 10.82 -16.51
N ASP A 394 -13.53 11.12 -17.46
CA ASP A 394 -12.59 10.15 -18.01
C ASP A 394 -11.43 9.89 -17.03
N TYR A 395 -10.67 8.81 -17.29
CA TYR A 395 -9.56 8.44 -16.41
C TYR A 395 -8.47 9.52 -16.31
N LYS A 396 -8.27 10.34 -17.36
CA LYS A 396 -7.25 11.40 -17.34
C LYS A 396 -7.68 12.53 -16.42
N GLN A 397 -8.95 12.90 -16.44
CA GLN A 397 -9.56 13.88 -15.54
C GLN A 397 -9.47 13.40 -14.08
N ILE A 398 -9.79 12.13 -13.82
CA ILE A 398 -9.71 11.54 -12.49
C ILE A 398 -8.26 11.51 -11.99
N LEU A 399 -7.31 11.06 -12.81
CA LEU A 399 -5.89 11.07 -12.46
C LEU A 399 -5.38 12.50 -12.19
N GLY A 400 -5.77 13.47 -13.03
CA GLY A 400 -5.39 14.88 -12.87
C GLY A 400 -5.97 15.54 -11.62
N TYR A 401 -7.07 15.01 -11.09
CA TYR A 401 -7.67 15.45 -9.82
C TYR A 401 -6.86 15.00 -8.60
N TYR A 402 -6.47 13.73 -8.57
CA TYR A 402 -5.77 13.13 -7.42
C TYR A 402 -4.25 13.33 -7.45
N TYR A 403 -3.65 13.40 -8.64
CA TYR A 403 -2.19 13.53 -8.82
C TYR A 403 -1.85 14.88 -9.47
N LEU A 404 -1.65 15.91 -8.65
CA LEU A 404 -1.52 17.28 -9.13
C LEU A 404 -0.22 17.53 -9.89
N ASN A 405 -0.31 18.36 -10.93
CA ASN A 405 0.85 18.77 -11.74
C ASN A 405 1.64 17.61 -12.35
N THR A 406 0.97 16.47 -12.58
CA THR A 406 1.56 15.30 -13.21
C THR A 406 1.24 15.23 -14.71
N THR A 407 1.99 14.39 -15.41
CA THR A 407 1.89 14.16 -16.86
C THR A 407 1.65 12.68 -17.11
N LEU A 408 0.81 12.36 -18.09
CA LEU A 408 0.65 10.99 -18.57
C LEU A 408 1.74 10.72 -19.60
N CYS A 409 2.56 9.69 -19.39
CA CYS A 409 3.62 9.27 -20.32
C CYS A 409 3.38 7.85 -20.81
N SER A 410 3.95 7.51 -21.96
CA SER A 410 3.99 6.13 -22.45
C SER A 410 5.39 5.55 -22.27
N LEU A 411 5.47 4.39 -21.61
CA LEU A 411 6.70 3.66 -21.32
C LEU A 411 7.49 3.30 -22.58
N ASP A 412 6.81 2.99 -23.69
CA ASP A 412 7.44 2.40 -24.88
C ASP A 412 7.55 3.37 -26.06
N ALA A 413 7.17 4.64 -25.89
CA ALA A 413 7.03 5.58 -27.01
C ALA A 413 8.21 6.54 -27.22
N GLY A 414 9.25 6.53 -26.37
CA GLY A 414 10.40 7.42 -26.54
C GLY A 414 11.57 6.81 -27.30
N SER A 415 12.49 7.68 -27.75
CA SER A 415 13.77 7.29 -28.35
C SER A 415 14.73 6.73 -27.29
N GLU A 416 15.61 5.80 -27.68
CA GLU A 416 16.69 5.27 -26.82
C GLU A 416 16.21 4.55 -25.54
N GLY A 417 14.99 4.00 -25.52
CA GLY A 417 14.49 3.20 -24.39
C GLY A 417 14.03 4.04 -23.19
N MET A 418 13.82 5.35 -23.36
CA MET A 418 13.20 6.22 -22.38
C MET A 418 11.70 6.42 -22.68
N PRO A 419 10.85 6.66 -21.66
CA PRO A 419 9.43 6.98 -21.90
C PRO A 419 9.22 8.32 -22.61
N ASP A 420 8.25 8.39 -23.53
CA ASP A 420 7.83 9.68 -24.11
C ASP A 420 6.90 10.39 -23.14
N CYS A 421 7.43 11.45 -22.54
CA CYS A 421 6.71 12.33 -21.61
C CYS A 421 6.36 13.70 -22.21
N LYS A 422 6.51 13.88 -23.53
CA LYS A 422 6.27 15.19 -24.16
C LYS A 422 4.79 15.52 -24.39
N SER A 423 3.86 14.58 -24.19
CA SER A 423 2.59 14.62 -24.93
C SER A 423 1.28 14.90 -24.16
N GLN A 424 1.18 14.84 -22.83
CA GLN A 424 -0.08 15.27 -22.19
C GLN A 424 0.00 15.60 -20.69
N ARG A 425 0.06 16.91 -20.34
CA ARG A 425 -0.19 17.34 -18.95
C ARG A 425 -1.62 16.95 -18.57
N LEU A 426 -1.79 16.27 -17.43
CA LEU A 426 -3.13 15.92 -16.96
C LEU A 426 -3.88 17.20 -16.58
N ALA A 427 -5.09 17.34 -17.13
CA ALA A 427 -5.95 18.50 -16.89
C ALA A 427 -6.18 18.64 -15.38
N GLN A 428 -5.85 19.81 -14.84
CA GLN A 428 -6.06 20.09 -13.42
C GLN A 428 -7.48 20.57 -13.25
N ILE A 429 -8.33 19.74 -12.65
CA ILE A 429 -9.70 20.10 -12.35
C ILE A 429 -9.75 20.60 -10.91
N ASN A 430 -9.95 21.91 -10.75
CA ASN A 430 -10.37 22.43 -9.46
C ASN A 430 -11.84 22.10 -9.31
N ALA A 431 -12.15 21.09 -8.48
CA ALA A 431 -13.44 21.03 -7.83
C ALA A 431 -13.67 22.39 -7.17
N GLY A 432 -14.68 23.14 -7.63
CA GLY A 432 -14.98 24.47 -7.11
C GLY A 432 -15.10 24.47 -5.59
N ARG A 433 -14.75 25.61 -4.97
CA ARG A 433 -14.96 25.86 -3.54
C ARG A 433 -16.44 25.93 -3.21
#